data_AF-A0A3A8ZE33-F1
#
_entry.id   AF-A0A3A8ZE33-F1
#
_cell.length_a   1.000
_cell.length_b   1.000
_cell.length_c   1.000
_cell.angle_alpha   90.00
_cell.angle_beta   90.00
_cell.angle_gamma   90.00
#
_symmetry.space_group_name_H-M   'P 1'
#
loop_
_entity.id
_entity.type
_entity.pdbx_description
1 polymer ?
#
loop_
_entity_poly.entity_id
_entity_poly.type
_entity_poly.pdbx_seq_one_letter_code
_entity_poly.pdbx_strand_id
1 'polypeptide(L)'
;MIFLILLLIVILAVFCGILYVRHKAKEFSRTIFGTEDLSDGIRQMKREYASTPKSVSGMTNLLLPKIVSDFPDFEYDEMKERAENTLTQYLRAVTQKNTAVLTDGNTELKQQLENHIQMLSIKGLWEHFDQIKIHRTEIHQYKKADGRCIITFQSALECFHYITDTSSVIEGSKEYKYQTKYNTDLIYIQDRNLLENELDHALGINCPNCGAPLSSLGAKKCEYCGTPVIEINIHAWSFSDIKEMN
;
A
#
# COMPACT_ATOMS: atom_id res chain seq x y z
N MET A 1 67.60 -24.48 -13.16
CA MET A 1 67.68 -23.78 -11.85
C MET A 1 67.11 -22.37 -11.91
N ILE A 2 67.50 -21.51 -12.86
CA ILE A 2 67.03 -20.11 -12.96
C ILE A 2 65.51 -19.99 -13.12
N PHE A 3 64.89 -20.81 -13.97
CA PHE A 3 63.42 -20.81 -14.17
C PHE A 3 62.61 -21.16 -12.91
N LEU A 4 63.14 -22.03 -12.05
CA LEU A 4 62.46 -22.45 -10.82
C LEU A 4 62.47 -21.31 -9.79
N ILE A 5 63.55 -20.54 -9.75
CA ILE A 5 63.72 -19.37 -8.87
C ILE A 5 62.77 -18.24 -9.29
N LEU A 6 62.65 -17.95 -10.59
CA LEU A 6 61.72 -16.95 -11.12
C LEU A 6 60.26 -17.30 -10.80
N LEU A 7 59.89 -18.57 -10.96
CA LEU A 7 58.53 -19.03 -10.67
C LEU A 7 58.19 -18.92 -9.18
N LEU A 8 59.14 -19.21 -8.29
CA LEU A 8 58.98 -19.04 -6.85
C LEU A 8 58.79 -17.57 -6.45
N ILE A 9 59.54 -16.65 -7.07
CA ILE A 9 59.40 -15.20 -6.83
C ILE A 9 58.02 -14.70 -7.24
N VAL A 10 57.48 -15.16 -8.38
CA VAL A 10 56.14 -14.79 -8.84
C VAL A 10 55.06 -15.30 -7.88
N ILE A 11 55.17 -16.55 -7.40
CA ILE A 11 54.24 -17.10 -6.41
C ILE A 11 54.28 -16.30 -5.11
N LEU A 12 55.48 -15.95 -4.63
CA LEU A 12 55.66 -15.14 -3.43
C LEU A 12 55.08 -13.73 -3.60
N ALA A 13 55.26 -13.11 -4.77
CA ALA A 13 54.69 -11.80 -5.07
C ALA A 13 53.16 -11.83 -5.12
N VAL A 14 52.56 -12.85 -5.74
CA VAL A 14 51.10 -13.04 -5.77
C VAL A 14 50.57 -13.31 -4.35
N PHE A 15 51.25 -14.15 -3.57
CA PHE A 15 50.87 -14.44 -2.19
C PHE A 15 50.92 -13.18 -1.31
N CYS A 16 52.01 -12.41 -1.38
CA CYS A 16 52.13 -11.12 -0.69
C CYS A 16 51.06 -10.12 -1.15
N GLY A 17 50.74 -10.09 -2.45
CA GLY A 17 49.66 -9.27 -2.99
C GLY A 17 48.29 -9.65 -2.43
N ILE A 18 47.97 -10.94 -2.36
CA ILE A 18 46.73 -11.44 -1.75
C ILE A 18 46.67 -11.08 -0.27
N LEU A 19 47.77 -11.26 0.48
CA LEU A 19 47.82 -10.90 1.90
C LEU A 19 47.66 -9.39 2.11
N TYR A 20 48.30 -8.55 1.29
CA TYR A 20 48.17 -7.10 1.36
C TYR A 20 46.73 -6.65 1.09
N VAL A 21 46.08 -7.19 0.04
CA VAL A 21 44.68 -6.89 -0.28
C VAL A 21 43.75 -7.31 0.86
N ARG A 22 43.96 -8.50 1.44
CA ARG A 22 43.17 -8.96 2.60
C ARG A 22 43.37 -8.11 3.84
N HIS A 23 44.60 -7.68 4.12
CA HIS A 23 44.89 -6.82 5.27
C HIS A 23 44.25 -5.43 5.09
N LYS A 24 44.40 -4.84 3.90
CA LYS A 24 43.84 -3.52 3.59
C LYS A 24 42.32 -3.52 3.52
N ALA A 25 41.70 -4.60 3.03
CA ALA A 25 40.24 -4.77 3.06
C ALA A 25 39.70 -4.82 4.50
N LYS A 26 40.39 -5.52 5.40
CA LYS A 26 40.05 -5.55 6.84
C LYS A 26 40.24 -4.20 7.53
N GLU A 27 41.30 -3.48 7.22
CA GLU A 27 41.51 -2.12 7.74
C GLU A 27 40.45 -1.15 7.24
N PHE A 28 40.13 -1.17 5.94
CA PHE A 28 39.09 -0.31 5.37
C PHE A 28 37.70 -0.61 5.95
N SER A 29 37.38 -1.89 6.17
CA SER A 29 36.17 -2.31 6.85
C SER A 29 36.07 -1.75 8.27
N ARG A 30 37.15 -1.84 9.06
CA ARG A 30 37.19 -1.35 10.45
C ARG A 30 37.06 0.17 10.54
N THR A 31 37.71 0.93 9.65
CA THR A 31 37.78 2.39 9.75
C THR A 31 36.50 3.09 9.27
N ILE A 32 35.78 2.52 8.30
CA ILE A 32 34.57 3.14 7.73
C ILE A 32 33.28 2.52 8.28
N PHE A 33 33.28 1.20 8.51
CA PHE A 33 32.06 0.45 8.84
C PHE A 33 32.02 -0.09 10.26
N GLY A 34 33.11 0.02 11.04
CA GLY A 34 33.18 -0.47 12.42
C GLY A 34 32.99 -1.99 12.58
N THR A 35 32.97 -2.75 11.48
CA THR A 35 32.73 -4.20 11.42
C THR A 35 33.90 -4.91 10.73
N GLU A 36 34.13 -6.19 11.03
CA GLU A 36 35.28 -6.94 10.51
C GLU A 36 35.17 -7.26 9.02
N ASP A 37 33.95 -7.26 8.46
CA ASP A 37 33.65 -7.59 7.07
C ASP A 37 32.93 -6.46 6.32
N LEU A 38 33.53 -6.04 5.20
CA LEU A 38 33.05 -4.93 4.34
C LEU A 38 31.61 -5.16 3.84
N SER A 39 31.21 -6.42 3.62
CA SER A 39 29.86 -6.78 3.19
C SER A 39 28.81 -6.51 4.26
N ASP A 40 29.16 -6.67 5.54
CA ASP A 40 28.24 -6.42 6.65
C ASP A 40 28.04 -4.93 6.86
N GLY A 41 29.09 -4.13 6.69
CA GLY A 41 29.00 -2.67 6.66
C GLY A 41 28.07 -2.14 5.56
N ILE A 42 28.19 -2.68 4.34
CA ILE A 42 27.29 -2.32 3.22
C ILE A 42 25.85 -2.73 3.51
N ARG A 43 25.63 -3.90 4.13
CA ARG A 43 24.29 -4.37 4.52
C ARG A 43 23.68 -3.47 5.61
N GLN A 44 24.47 -3.05 6.59
CA GLN A 44 24.04 -2.16 7.66
C GLN A 44 23.64 -0.78 7.12
N MET A 45 24.44 -0.19 6.23
CA MET A 45 24.06 1.07 5.56
C MET A 45 22.75 0.95 4.78
N LYS A 46 22.56 -0.14 4.03
CA LYS A 46 21.30 -0.36 3.29
C LYS A 46 20.10 -0.46 4.23
N ARG A 47 20.24 -1.12 5.37
CA ARG A 47 19.19 -1.21 6.40
C ARG A 47 18.88 0.16 7.01
N GLU A 48 19.90 0.95 7.30
CA GLU A 48 19.74 2.28 7.89
C GLU A 48 19.04 3.23 6.92
N TYR A 49 19.46 3.24 5.64
CA TYR A 49 18.78 4.00 4.59
C TYR A 49 17.31 3.56 4.41
N ALA A 50 17.07 2.24 4.38
CA ALA A 50 15.73 1.64 4.29
C ALA A 50 14.84 1.91 5.52
N SER A 51 15.41 2.33 6.65
CA SER A 51 14.66 2.57 7.88
C SER A 51 14.10 3.99 8.00
N THR A 52 14.44 4.90 7.08
CA THR A 52 13.99 6.29 7.14
C THR A 52 12.57 6.43 6.56
N PRO A 53 11.55 6.84 7.34
CA PRO A 53 10.20 7.01 6.85
C PRO A 53 10.09 8.12 5.80
N LYS A 54 9.21 7.92 4.81
CA LYS A 54 8.86 8.99 3.87
C LYS A 54 8.05 10.07 4.58
N SER A 55 8.25 11.33 4.20
CA SER A 55 7.43 12.44 4.67
C SER A 55 6.12 12.51 3.90
N VAL A 56 5.01 12.71 4.62
CA VAL A 56 3.71 13.03 4.03
C VAL A 56 3.57 14.55 3.92
N SER A 57 2.85 15.02 2.90
CA SER A 57 2.46 16.43 2.83
C SER A 57 1.36 16.70 3.86
N GLY A 58 1.70 17.32 4.99
CA GLY A 58 0.73 17.66 6.03
C GLY A 58 -0.10 18.89 5.65
N MET A 59 -1.20 18.70 4.92
CA MET A 59 -2.15 19.78 4.59
C MET A 59 -3.37 19.81 5.53
N THR A 60 -3.43 18.90 6.52
CA THR A 60 -4.55 18.78 7.48
C THR A 60 -4.91 20.11 8.12
N ASN A 61 -3.95 20.86 8.66
CA ASN A 61 -4.22 22.14 9.33
C ASN A 61 -4.91 23.17 8.42
N LEU A 62 -4.67 23.10 7.11
CA LEU A 62 -5.26 23.99 6.12
C LEU A 62 -6.64 23.48 5.65
N LEU A 63 -6.78 22.17 5.44
CA LEU A 63 -7.95 21.58 4.81
C LEU A 63 -9.05 21.20 5.79
N LEU A 64 -8.69 20.78 7.01
CA LEU A 64 -9.65 20.33 8.01
C LEU A 64 -10.69 21.39 8.39
N PRO A 65 -10.33 22.67 8.63
CA PRO A 65 -11.34 23.70 8.91
C PRO A 65 -12.36 23.87 7.79
N LYS A 66 -11.91 23.73 6.53
CA LYS A 66 -12.79 23.80 5.36
C LYS A 66 -13.72 22.59 5.28
N ILE A 67 -13.20 21.39 5.55
CA ILE A 67 -13.99 20.15 5.59
C ILE A 67 -15.06 20.24 6.69
N VAL A 68 -14.71 20.64 7.90
CA VAL A 68 -15.65 20.76 9.03
C VAL A 68 -16.70 21.85 8.77
N SER A 69 -16.32 22.95 8.08
CA SER A 69 -17.30 23.95 7.65
C SER A 69 -18.32 23.40 6.65
N ASP A 70 -17.92 22.47 5.79
CA ASP A 70 -18.79 21.83 4.80
C ASP A 70 -19.58 20.66 5.42
N PHE A 71 -19.00 19.99 6.42
CA PHE A 71 -19.51 18.80 7.09
C PHE A 71 -19.26 18.90 8.60
N PRO A 72 -20.19 19.55 9.36
CA PRO A 72 -20.00 19.77 10.79
C PRO A 72 -19.85 18.50 11.63
N ASP A 73 -20.43 17.39 11.17
CA ASP A 73 -20.37 16.08 11.85
C ASP A 73 -19.16 15.23 11.41
N PHE A 74 -18.18 15.82 10.71
CA PHE A 74 -16.98 15.10 10.27
C PHE A 74 -15.98 14.90 11.40
N GLU A 75 -15.85 13.66 11.86
CA GLU A 75 -14.89 13.26 12.91
C GLU A 75 -13.52 12.87 12.31
N TYR A 76 -12.56 13.81 12.32
CA TYR A 76 -11.27 13.63 11.68
C TYR A 76 -10.47 12.43 12.21
N ASP A 77 -10.33 12.30 13.53
CA ASP A 77 -9.49 11.26 14.13
C ASP A 77 -10.05 9.86 13.85
N GLU A 78 -11.37 9.70 13.88
CA GLU A 78 -12.04 8.45 13.51
C GLU A 78 -11.79 8.12 12.04
N MET A 79 -11.99 9.08 11.14
CA MET A 79 -11.83 8.86 9.70
C MET A 79 -10.37 8.55 9.33
N LYS A 80 -9.42 9.17 10.02
CA LYS A 80 -7.99 8.88 9.90
C LYS A 80 -7.69 7.44 10.35
N GLU A 81 -8.17 7.02 11.52
CA GLU A 81 -7.98 5.64 12.00
C GLU A 81 -8.59 4.62 11.04
N ARG A 82 -9.80 4.90 10.53
CA ARG A 82 -10.44 4.06 9.51
C ARG A 82 -9.62 4.01 8.22
N ALA A 83 -9.00 5.11 7.78
CA ALA A 83 -8.14 5.12 6.61
C ALA A 83 -6.89 4.25 6.80
N GLU A 84 -6.24 4.34 7.95
CA GLU A 84 -5.08 3.51 8.31
C GLU A 84 -5.43 2.02 8.37
N ASN A 85 -6.57 1.69 8.96
CA ASN A 85 -7.10 0.33 9.04
C ASN A 85 -7.48 -0.22 7.66
N THR A 86 -8.19 0.55 6.85
CA THR A 86 -8.61 0.18 5.48
C THR A 86 -7.39 -0.09 4.61
N LEU A 87 -6.38 0.79 4.64
CA LEU A 87 -5.12 0.58 3.93
C LEU A 87 -4.42 -0.70 4.37
N THR A 88 -4.30 -0.92 5.68
CA THR A 88 -3.65 -2.11 6.23
C THR A 88 -4.40 -3.39 5.83
N GLN A 89 -5.73 -3.38 5.89
CA GLN A 89 -6.58 -4.50 5.47
C GLN A 89 -6.47 -4.77 3.97
N TYR A 90 -6.47 -3.73 3.14
CA TYR A 90 -6.30 -3.85 1.69
C TYR A 90 -4.99 -4.57 1.34
N LEU A 91 -3.86 -4.12 1.89
CA LEU A 91 -2.56 -4.73 1.64
C LEU A 91 -2.48 -6.17 2.18
N ARG A 92 -3.07 -6.44 3.35
CA ARG A 92 -3.19 -7.81 3.88
C ARG A 92 -4.06 -8.70 3.00
N ALA A 93 -5.15 -8.17 2.45
CA ALA A 93 -6.03 -8.90 1.56
C ALA A 93 -5.30 -9.32 0.27
N VAL A 94 -4.45 -8.44 -0.28
CA VAL A 94 -3.55 -8.76 -1.39
C VAL A 94 -2.61 -9.91 -1.02
N THR A 95 -1.91 -9.80 0.11
CA THR A 95 -0.99 -10.86 0.58
C THR A 95 -1.71 -12.17 0.90
N GLN A 96 -2.93 -12.14 1.42
CA GLN A 96 -3.68 -13.35 1.75
C GLN A 96 -4.49 -13.91 0.58
N LYS A 97 -4.56 -13.17 -0.55
CA LYS A 97 -5.44 -13.47 -1.69
C LYS A 97 -6.90 -13.65 -1.25
N ASN A 98 -7.33 -12.86 -0.28
CA ASN A 98 -8.65 -12.97 0.34
C ASN A 98 -9.29 -11.58 0.50
N THR A 99 -10.27 -11.28 -0.36
CA THR A 99 -10.98 -10.01 -0.37
C THR A 99 -11.81 -9.77 0.90
N ALA A 100 -12.22 -10.83 1.61
CA ALA A 100 -13.03 -10.72 2.82
C ALA A 100 -12.29 -10.09 4.01
N VAL A 101 -10.96 -9.94 3.92
CA VAL A 101 -10.14 -9.22 4.92
C VAL A 101 -10.45 -7.73 4.93
N LEU A 102 -10.86 -7.16 3.79
CA LEU A 102 -11.25 -5.77 3.67
C LEU A 102 -12.69 -5.58 4.16
N THR A 103 -12.86 -4.97 5.34
CA THR A 103 -14.17 -4.81 5.98
C THR A 103 -14.82 -3.46 5.69
N ASP A 104 -14.02 -2.43 5.40
CA ASP A 104 -14.46 -1.08 5.07
C ASP A 104 -14.14 -0.76 3.60
N GLY A 105 -14.91 0.13 2.99
CA GLY A 105 -14.82 0.47 1.57
C GLY A 105 -16.09 0.17 0.80
N ASN A 106 -16.32 0.99 -0.22
CA ASN A 106 -17.45 0.86 -1.13
C ASN A 106 -17.19 -0.21 -2.22
N THR A 107 -18.09 -0.30 -3.18
CA THR A 107 -18.02 -1.27 -4.27
C THR A 107 -16.79 -1.05 -5.15
N GLU A 108 -16.44 0.21 -5.41
CA GLU A 108 -15.30 0.61 -6.24
C GLU A 108 -13.98 0.11 -5.65
N LEU A 109 -13.75 0.33 -4.35
CA LEU A 109 -12.53 -0.15 -3.69
C LEU A 109 -12.46 -1.69 -3.67
N LYS A 110 -13.59 -2.35 -3.42
CA LYS A 110 -13.68 -3.82 -3.43
C LYS A 110 -13.36 -4.39 -4.81
N GLN A 111 -13.90 -3.79 -5.87
CA GLN A 111 -13.62 -4.19 -7.24
C GLN A 111 -12.14 -3.94 -7.59
N GLN A 112 -11.56 -2.82 -7.16
CA GLN A 112 -10.15 -2.53 -7.33
C GLN A 112 -9.27 -3.63 -6.70
N LEU A 113 -9.57 -4.03 -5.47
CA LEU A 113 -8.87 -5.10 -4.76
C LEU A 113 -8.99 -6.45 -5.49
N GLU A 114 -10.21 -6.81 -5.90
CA GLU A 114 -10.47 -8.06 -6.62
C GLU A 114 -9.68 -8.11 -7.94
N ASN A 115 -9.74 -7.04 -8.73
CA ASN A 115 -9.03 -6.94 -9.99
C ASN A 115 -7.51 -7.08 -9.82
N HIS A 116 -6.95 -6.47 -8.76
CA HIS A 116 -5.52 -6.57 -8.45
C HIS A 116 -5.11 -8.01 -8.10
N ILE A 117 -5.87 -8.67 -7.22
CA ILE A 117 -5.61 -10.07 -6.84
C ILE A 117 -5.76 -11.00 -8.04
N GLN A 118 -6.80 -10.82 -8.86
CA GLN A 118 -7.00 -11.61 -10.08
C GLN A 118 -5.84 -11.43 -11.06
N MET A 119 -5.36 -10.20 -11.27
CA MET A 119 -4.23 -9.91 -12.14
C MET A 119 -2.93 -10.60 -11.66
N LEU A 120 -2.65 -10.57 -10.35
CA LEU A 120 -1.53 -11.32 -9.76
C LEU A 120 -1.69 -12.83 -9.98
N SER A 121 -2.90 -13.37 -9.77
CA SER A 121 -3.19 -14.79 -9.94
C SER A 121 -3.00 -15.26 -11.40
N ILE A 122 -3.45 -14.47 -12.37
CA ILE A 122 -3.28 -14.76 -13.81
C ILE A 122 -1.80 -14.81 -14.19
N LYS A 123 -0.99 -13.92 -13.61
CA LYS A 123 0.47 -13.88 -13.83
C LYS A 123 1.24 -14.94 -13.04
N GLY A 124 0.57 -15.71 -12.19
CA GLY A 124 1.24 -16.66 -11.29
C GLY A 124 2.12 -15.97 -10.24
N LEU A 125 1.80 -14.73 -9.88
CA LEU A 125 2.54 -13.91 -8.94
C LEU A 125 1.86 -13.87 -7.57
N TRP A 126 2.66 -13.57 -6.56
CA TRP A 126 2.20 -13.32 -5.22
C TRP A 126 2.94 -12.12 -4.63
N GLU A 127 2.20 -11.07 -4.33
CA GLU A 127 2.69 -9.86 -3.69
C GLU A 127 2.51 -9.93 -2.17
N HIS A 128 3.58 -9.60 -1.44
CA HIS A 128 3.66 -9.73 0.01
C HIS A 128 3.92 -8.37 0.66
N PHE A 129 3.17 -8.07 1.71
CA PHE A 129 3.33 -6.90 2.57
C PHE A 129 3.46 -7.38 4.02
N ASP A 130 4.69 -7.65 4.46
CA ASP A 130 4.94 -8.17 5.80
C ASP A 130 5.29 -7.04 6.78
N GLN A 131 4.85 -7.17 8.04
CA GLN A 131 5.12 -6.20 9.11
C GLN A 131 4.76 -4.75 8.75
N ILE A 132 3.57 -4.55 8.17
CA ILE A 132 3.05 -3.23 7.83
C ILE A 132 3.01 -2.34 9.08
N LYS A 133 3.62 -1.17 8.96
CA LYS A 133 3.63 -0.10 9.97
C LYS A 133 3.34 1.24 9.28
N ILE A 134 2.29 1.90 9.73
CA ILE A 134 2.01 3.29 9.33
C ILE A 134 2.70 4.21 10.33
N HIS A 135 3.49 5.16 9.82
CA HIS A 135 4.21 6.12 10.66
C HIS A 135 3.44 7.41 10.89
N ARG A 136 2.76 7.88 9.83
CA ARG A 136 2.00 9.14 9.86
C ARG A 136 0.97 9.15 8.74
N THR A 137 -0.21 9.66 9.06
CA THR A 137 -1.29 9.89 8.11
C THR A 137 -1.82 11.31 8.25
N GLU A 138 -1.99 12.00 7.13
CA GLU A 138 -2.44 13.39 7.05
C GLU A 138 -3.46 13.54 5.91
N ILE A 139 -4.30 14.58 5.97
CA ILE A 139 -5.08 14.98 4.80
C ILE A 139 -4.13 15.58 3.77
N HIS A 140 -4.08 14.97 2.60
CA HIS A 140 -3.32 15.43 1.45
C HIS A 140 -4.13 16.37 0.57
N GLN A 141 -5.41 16.05 0.36
CA GLN A 141 -6.25 16.79 -0.58
C GLN A 141 -7.71 16.77 -0.16
N TYR A 142 -8.43 17.84 -0.51
CA TYR A 142 -9.88 17.93 -0.43
C TYR A 142 -10.44 18.51 -1.74
N LYS A 143 -11.28 17.74 -2.43
CA LYS A 143 -11.85 18.10 -3.73
C LYS A 143 -13.37 17.90 -3.72
N LYS A 144 -14.09 18.84 -4.33
CA LYS A 144 -15.50 18.68 -4.70
C LYS A 144 -15.57 18.55 -6.21
N ALA A 145 -16.13 17.45 -6.72
CA ALA A 145 -16.31 17.22 -8.14
C ALA A 145 -17.48 16.28 -8.39
N ASP A 146 -18.28 16.57 -9.41
CA ASP A 146 -19.27 15.64 -9.98
C ASP A 146 -20.26 15.07 -8.93
N GLY A 147 -20.76 15.92 -8.03
CA GLY A 147 -21.67 15.52 -6.96
C GLY A 147 -21.03 14.73 -5.81
N ARG A 148 -19.68 14.60 -5.81
CA ARG A 148 -18.90 13.94 -4.75
C ARG A 148 -17.99 14.93 -4.03
N CYS A 149 -17.81 14.70 -2.75
CA CYS A 149 -16.73 15.28 -1.95
C CYS A 149 -15.71 14.19 -1.66
N ILE A 150 -14.44 14.47 -1.94
CA ILE A 150 -13.33 13.52 -1.82
C ILE A 150 -12.29 14.11 -0.87
N ILE A 151 -12.01 13.39 0.20
CA ILE A 151 -10.92 13.65 1.13
C ILE A 151 -9.87 12.57 0.91
N THR A 152 -8.67 12.96 0.47
CA THR A 152 -7.56 12.03 0.30
C THR A 152 -6.66 12.07 1.52
N PHE A 153 -6.55 10.94 2.22
CA PHE A 153 -5.55 10.73 3.25
C PHE A 153 -4.27 10.22 2.61
N GLN A 154 -3.11 10.75 3.01
CA GLN A 154 -1.81 10.21 2.63
C GLN A 154 -1.11 9.64 3.85
N SER A 155 -0.73 8.37 3.75
CA SER A 155 -0.09 7.58 4.81
C SER A 155 1.33 7.23 4.42
N ALA A 156 2.31 7.55 5.27
CA ALA A 156 3.68 7.04 5.16
C ALA A 156 3.74 5.64 5.76
N LEU A 157 4.15 4.67 4.94
CA LEU A 157 4.08 3.25 5.25
C LEU A 157 5.46 2.60 5.14
N GLU A 158 5.76 1.76 6.13
CA GLU A 158 6.90 0.87 6.20
C GLU A 158 6.43 -0.57 6.21
N CYS A 159 7.04 -1.44 5.41
CA CYS A 159 6.82 -2.89 5.45
C CYS A 159 8.00 -3.64 4.85
N PHE A 160 7.99 -4.97 4.84
CA PHE A 160 8.79 -5.75 3.90
C PHE A 160 7.91 -6.07 2.69
N HIS A 161 8.23 -5.46 1.56
CA HIS A 161 7.49 -5.66 0.31
C HIS A 161 8.33 -6.45 -0.68
N TYR A 162 7.72 -7.51 -1.23
CA TYR A 162 8.35 -8.34 -2.24
C TYR A 162 7.30 -9.10 -3.04
N ILE A 163 7.64 -9.43 -4.28
CA ILE A 163 6.81 -10.25 -5.16
C ILE A 163 7.54 -11.57 -5.39
N THR A 164 6.81 -12.67 -5.22
CA THR A 164 7.29 -14.01 -5.54
C THR A 164 6.57 -14.60 -6.74
N ASP A 165 7.31 -15.35 -7.54
CA ASP A 165 6.73 -16.35 -8.43
C ASP A 165 6.64 -17.71 -7.71
N THR A 166 6.52 -18.80 -8.47
CA THR A 166 6.44 -20.21 -8.04
C THR A 166 7.31 -20.60 -6.83
N SER A 167 8.44 -19.92 -6.58
CA SER A 167 9.17 -20.07 -5.31
C SER A 167 10.25 -19.01 -5.03
N SER A 168 10.52 -18.10 -5.98
CA SER A 168 11.63 -17.15 -5.89
C SER A 168 11.11 -15.72 -5.74
N VAL A 169 11.90 -14.86 -5.08
CA VAL A 169 11.61 -13.42 -5.04
C VAL A 169 12.09 -12.82 -6.36
N ILE A 170 11.16 -12.24 -7.11
CA ILE A 170 11.44 -11.60 -8.40
C ILE A 170 11.55 -10.08 -8.30
N GLU A 171 10.94 -9.49 -7.26
CA GLU A 171 10.94 -8.05 -7.02
C GLU A 171 10.90 -7.77 -5.51
N GLY A 172 11.46 -6.63 -5.10
CA GLY A 172 11.50 -6.19 -3.70
C GLY A 172 12.50 -6.96 -2.84
N SER A 173 12.26 -6.99 -1.53
CA SER A 173 13.16 -7.66 -0.59
C SER A 173 12.48 -8.13 0.68
N LYS A 174 12.91 -9.32 1.14
CA LYS A 174 12.58 -9.85 2.48
C LYS A 174 13.50 -9.32 3.58
N GLU A 175 14.64 -8.71 3.22
CA GLU A 175 15.68 -8.31 4.18
C GLU A 175 15.67 -6.82 4.51
N TYR A 176 15.18 -5.98 3.60
CA TYR A 176 15.20 -4.53 3.73
C TYR A 176 13.79 -3.98 3.79
N LYS A 177 13.58 -3.03 4.70
CA LYS A 177 12.33 -2.30 4.81
C LYS A 177 12.07 -1.51 3.53
N TYR A 178 10.85 -1.60 3.05
CA TYR A 178 10.30 -0.79 2.00
C TYR A 178 9.57 0.41 2.63
N GLN A 179 9.87 1.61 2.15
CA GLN A 179 9.32 2.87 2.64
C GLN A 179 8.60 3.57 1.49
N THR A 180 7.28 3.70 1.60
CA THR A 180 6.44 4.25 0.56
C THR A 180 5.36 5.15 1.14
N LYS A 181 4.51 5.70 0.27
CA LYS A 181 3.33 6.47 0.64
C LYS A 181 2.12 5.91 -0.09
N TYR A 182 0.99 5.88 0.59
CA TYR A 182 -0.29 5.54 -0.03
C TYR A 182 -1.25 6.71 0.12
N ASN A 183 -2.01 6.97 -0.93
CA ASN A 183 -3.21 7.76 -0.88
C ASN A 183 -4.41 6.84 -0.68
N THR A 184 -5.34 7.24 0.18
CA THR A 184 -6.60 6.55 0.46
C THR A 184 -7.72 7.58 0.36
N ASP A 185 -8.61 7.39 -0.60
CA ASP A 185 -9.69 8.33 -0.88
C ASP A 185 -10.95 7.96 -0.09
N LEU A 186 -11.43 8.91 0.70
CA LEU A 186 -12.68 8.88 1.44
C LEU A 186 -13.69 9.76 0.73
N ILE A 187 -14.82 9.19 0.33
CA ILE A 187 -15.84 9.90 -0.47
C ILE A 187 -17.15 10.08 0.28
N TYR A 188 -17.82 11.18 -0.01
CA TYR A 188 -19.19 11.47 0.37
C TYR A 188 -19.98 11.86 -0.88
N ILE A 189 -21.09 11.19 -1.13
CA ILE A 189 -21.96 11.41 -2.28
C ILE A 189 -23.05 12.42 -1.89
N GLN A 190 -23.07 13.58 -2.55
CA GLN A 190 -24.05 14.65 -2.28
C GLN A 190 -25.28 14.55 -3.18
N ASP A 191 -25.12 14.18 -4.45
CA ASP A 191 -26.21 14.08 -5.43
C ASP A 191 -26.19 12.72 -6.11
N ARG A 192 -27.26 11.94 -5.91
CA ARG A 192 -27.42 10.59 -6.46
C ARG A 192 -27.64 10.59 -7.97
N ASN A 193 -28.28 11.62 -8.53
CA ASN A 193 -28.72 11.62 -9.93
C ASN A 193 -27.56 11.69 -10.93
N LEU A 194 -26.35 12.04 -10.46
CA LEU A 194 -25.13 12.08 -11.29
C LEU A 194 -24.36 10.74 -11.27
N LEU A 195 -24.62 9.86 -10.30
CA LEU A 195 -24.04 8.50 -10.24
C LEU A 195 -24.74 7.52 -11.17
N GLU A 196 -26.01 7.76 -11.48
CA GLU A 196 -26.82 6.90 -12.37
C GLU A 196 -26.12 6.73 -13.73
N ASN A 197 -25.46 7.76 -14.26
CA ASN A 197 -24.75 7.64 -15.56
C ASN A 197 -23.46 6.81 -15.53
N GLU A 198 -22.82 6.60 -14.37
CA GLU A 198 -21.60 5.78 -14.26
C GLU A 198 -21.88 4.35 -13.77
N LEU A 199 -22.94 4.15 -12.96
CA LEU A 199 -23.36 2.84 -12.46
C LEU A 199 -24.43 2.15 -13.32
N ASP A 200 -25.16 2.85 -14.19
CA ASP A 200 -26.14 2.22 -15.10
C ASP A 200 -25.50 1.28 -16.14
N HIS A 201 -24.18 1.32 -16.30
CA HIS A 201 -23.46 0.34 -17.11
C HIS A 201 -23.07 -0.94 -16.34
N ALA A 202 -23.34 -1.04 -15.04
CA ALA A 202 -23.04 -2.21 -14.23
C ALA A 202 -24.23 -2.61 -13.33
N LEU A 203 -25.14 -3.40 -13.92
CA LEU A 203 -26.06 -4.33 -13.24
C LEU A 203 -27.00 -3.68 -12.22
N GLY A 204 -28.26 -3.49 -12.65
CA GLY A 204 -29.38 -3.13 -11.79
C GLY A 204 -29.38 -3.90 -10.46
N ILE A 205 -29.57 -3.15 -9.38
CA ILE A 205 -29.50 -3.66 -8.02
C ILE A 205 -30.66 -4.64 -7.84
N ASN A 206 -30.35 -5.92 -7.90
CA ASN A 206 -31.33 -6.97 -7.72
C ASN A 206 -31.57 -7.21 -6.23
N CYS A 207 -32.84 -7.42 -5.86
CA CYS A 207 -33.22 -7.79 -4.51
C CYS A 207 -32.48 -9.07 -4.09
N PRO A 208 -31.75 -9.07 -2.95
CA PRO A 208 -30.99 -10.24 -2.53
C PRO A 208 -31.87 -11.45 -2.16
N ASN A 209 -33.16 -11.24 -1.92
CA ASN A 209 -34.08 -12.31 -1.57
C ASN A 209 -34.80 -12.94 -2.79
N CYS A 210 -35.02 -12.19 -3.88
CA CYS A 210 -35.80 -12.71 -5.02
C CYS A 210 -35.20 -12.45 -6.39
N GLY A 211 -34.08 -11.72 -6.48
CA GLY A 211 -33.43 -11.38 -7.74
C GLY A 211 -34.16 -10.32 -8.58
N ALA A 212 -35.29 -9.79 -8.12
CA ALA A 212 -36.04 -8.78 -8.86
C ALA A 212 -35.30 -7.42 -8.84
N PRO A 213 -35.31 -6.66 -9.95
CA PRO A 213 -34.68 -5.35 -10.00
C PRO A 213 -35.36 -4.40 -9.01
N LEU A 214 -34.57 -3.69 -8.20
CA LEU A 214 -35.07 -2.66 -7.32
C LEU A 214 -35.27 -1.37 -8.12
N SER A 215 -36.46 -0.77 -7.98
CA SER A 215 -36.83 0.49 -8.64
C SER A 215 -36.00 1.69 -8.17
N SER A 216 -35.36 1.61 -7.00
CA SER A 216 -34.43 2.63 -6.50
C SER A 216 -33.55 2.14 -5.34
N LEU A 217 -32.36 2.72 -5.19
CA LEU A 217 -31.42 2.55 -4.05
C LEU A 217 -31.99 2.98 -2.68
N GLY A 218 -33.13 3.69 -2.67
CA GLY A 218 -33.86 4.14 -1.47
C GLY A 218 -35.16 3.36 -1.22
N ALA A 219 -35.42 2.28 -1.97
CA ALA A 219 -36.57 1.43 -1.70
C ALA A 219 -36.38 0.76 -0.34
N LYS A 220 -37.21 1.10 0.65
CA LYS A 220 -37.18 0.45 1.99
C LYS A 220 -37.69 -0.99 1.96
N LYS A 221 -38.31 -1.39 0.84
CA LYS A 221 -38.96 -2.69 0.65
C LYS A 221 -38.94 -3.03 -0.83
N CYS A 222 -38.57 -4.26 -1.17
CA CYS A 222 -38.72 -4.78 -2.52
C CYS A 222 -40.20 -4.82 -2.90
N GLU A 223 -40.55 -4.21 -4.03
CA GLU A 223 -41.93 -4.16 -4.54
C GLU A 223 -42.47 -5.55 -4.92
N TYR A 224 -41.58 -6.50 -5.22
CA TYR A 224 -41.94 -7.85 -5.69
C TYR A 224 -42.14 -8.84 -4.55
N CYS A 225 -41.15 -9.04 -3.69
CA CYS A 225 -41.21 -10.03 -2.62
C CYS A 225 -41.48 -9.43 -1.23
N GLY A 226 -41.57 -8.11 -1.13
CA GLY A 226 -41.84 -7.42 0.13
C GLY A 226 -40.72 -7.48 1.15
N THR A 227 -39.52 -7.94 0.78
CA THR A 227 -38.37 -7.97 1.70
C THR A 227 -37.91 -6.55 2.01
N PRO A 228 -37.75 -6.17 3.29
CA PRO A 228 -37.14 -4.91 3.64
C PRO A 228 -35.75 -4.83 3.02
N VAL A 229 -35.52 -3.83 2.19
CA VAL A 229 -34.20 -3.58 1.61
C VAL A 229 -33.52 -2.60 2.55
N ILE A 230 -32.36 -3.00 3.05
CA ILE A 230 -31.53 -2.14 3.88
C ILE A 230 -31.03 -1.04 2.95
N GLU A 231 -31.48 0.20 3.15
CA GLU A 231 -30.90 1.36 2.48
C GLU A 231 -29.39 1.31 2.74
N ILE A 232 -28.59 1.21 1.68
CA ILE A 232 -27.17 1.55 1.80
C ILE A 232 -27.19 3.01 2.26
N ASN A 233 -26.67 3.27 3.46
CA ASN A 233 -26.62 4.62 4.00
C ASN A 233 -25.62 5.43 3.17
N ILE A 234 -26.10 5.98 2.07
CA ILE A 234 -25.37 6.81 1.11
C ILE A 234 -25.04 8.21 1.65
N HIS A 235 -25.51 8.56 2.86
CA HIS A 235 -25.09 9.74 3.62
C HIS A 235 -24.00 9.37 4.64
N ALA A 236 -23.15 8.42 4.28
CA ALA A 236 -22.02 8.01 5.10
C ALA A 236 -20.73 8.05 4.27
N TRP A 237 -19.65 8.45 4.92
CA TRP A 237 -18.32 8.43 4.34
C TRP A 237 -17.85 7.00 4.07
N SER A 238 -17.40 6.75 2.84
CA SER A 238 -16.90 5.43 2.41
C SER A 238 -15.58 5.55 1.65
N PHE A 239 -14.66 4.61 1.85
CA PHE A 239 -13.41 4.59 1.08
C PHE A 239 -13.63 4.03 -0.33
N SER A 240 -13.04 4.67 -1.34
CA SER A 240 -13.27 4.33 -2.75
C SER A 240 -12.02 3.94 -3.54
N ASP A 241 -10.84 4.40 -3.13
CA ASP A 241 -9.60 4.15 -3.86
C ASP A 241 -8.43 4.08 -2.89
N ILE A 242 -7.48 3.18 -3.19
CA ILE A 242 -6.18 3.11 -2.51
C ILE A 242 -5.10 3.05 -3.57
N LYS A 243 -4.16 3.99 -3.53
CA LYS A 243 -3.10 4.10 -4.53
C LYS A 243 -1.74 4.36 -3.92
N GLU A 244 -0.75 3.59 -4.36
CA GLU A 244 0.64 3.86 -4.01
C GLU A 244 1.16 5.11 -4.73
N MET A 245 1.95 5.91 -4.01
CA MET A 245 2.53 7.17 -4.48
C MET A 245 4.05 7.01 -4.59
N ASN A 246 4.53 6.88 -5.83
CA ASN A 246 5.96 6.83 -6.17
C ASN A 246 6.65 8.20 -6.04
#